data_AF-A0A969VG49-F1
#
_entry.id   AF-A0A969VG49-F1
#
_cell.length_a   1.000
_cell.length_b   1.000
_cell.length_c   1.000
_cell.angle_alpha   90.00
_cell.angle_beta   90.00
_cell.angle_gamma   90.00
#
_symmetry.space_group_name_H-M   'P 1'
#
loop_
_entity.id
_entity.type
_entity.pdbx_description
1 polymer ?
#
loop_
_entity_poly.entity_id
_entity_poly.type
_entity_poly.pdbx_seq_one_letter_code
_entity_poly.pdbx_strand_id
1 'polypeptide(L)'
;MDLPNLTWDKKIGKNDFLVGTALRYTFYDDNTPGTASADTIDQQNQPQKTWLPGIFVQDEISINEKHKFLLGFRYDYNSYHGNIYTPRMAYKWSINDKNILRLNAGTGFRVVNLFTEDHAALTGARIVEIKNELNPEQSYNVNLNYIKKFYAKNGTFIALDASAFYTYFNNRIVGDFETDPNRIIYDNLNGYAENKGVDTKFGFCF
;
A
#
# COMPACT_ATOMS: atom_id res chain seq x y z
N MET A 1 -5.22 16.32 -2.11
CA MET A 1 -6.44 16.62 -1.31
C MET A 1 -7.33 15.40 -1.36
N ASP A 2 -7.68 14.81 -0.22
CA ASP A 2 -8.62 13.68 -0.17
C ASP A 2 -10.05 14.23 -0.24
N LEU A 3 -10.82 13.80 -1.24
CA LEU A 3 -12.20 14.22 -1.46
C LEU A 3 -13.17 13.33 -0.65
N PRO A 4 -14.44 13.74 -0.45
CA PRO A 4 -15.41 12.96 0.32
C PRO A 4 -15.60 11.57 -0.27
N ASN A 5 -15.50 10.55 0.56
CA ASN A 5 -15.78 9.16 0.19
C ASN A 5 -17.24 8.84 0.53
N LEU A 6 -18.00 8.33 -0.43
CA LEU A 6 -19.34 7.80 -0.17
C LEU A 6 -19.20 6.34 0.25
N THR A 7 -19.79 5.99 1.39
CA THR A 7 -19.80 4.61 1.89
C THR A 7 -21.22 4.17 2.21
N TRP A 8 -21.50 2.91 1.93
CA TRP A 8 -22.71 2.22 2.29
C TRP A 8 -22.33 0.97 3.08
N ASP A 9 -22.84 0.87 4.30
CA ASP A 9 -22.70 -0.30 5.15
C ASP A 9 -24.06 -0.98 5.36
N LYS A 10 -24.07 -2.31 5.32
CA LYS A 10 -25.27 -3.07 5.64
C LYS A 10 -24.95 -4.48 6.13
N LYS A 11 -25.48 -4.78 7.31
CA LYS A 11 -25.45 -6.12 7.87
C LYS A 11 -26.68 -6.93 7.46
N ILE A 12 -26.45 -8.10 6.86
CA ILE A 12 -27.49 -9.04 6.45
C ILE A 12 -27.11 -10.44 6.91
N GLY A 13 -27.78 -10.93 7.96
CA GLY A 13 -27.51 -12.24 8.53
C GLY A 13 -26.08 -12.34 9.07
N LYS A 14 -25.28 -13.23 8.47
CA LYS A 14 -23.87 -13.45 8.84
C LYS A 14 -22.90 -12.48 8.17
N ASN A 15 -23.36 -11.75 7.16
CA ASN A 15 -22.52 -10.91 6.31
C ASN A 15 -22.66 -9.45 6.72
N ASP A 16 -21.55 -8.73 6.67
CA ASP A 16 -21.45 -7.31 6.97
C ASP A 16 -20.79 -6.62 5.77
N PHE A 17 -21.63 -6.10 4.89
CA PHE A 17 -21.21 -5.53 3.62
C PHE A 17 -20.80 -4.09 3.81
N LEU A 18 -19.68 -3.72 3.18
CA LEU A 18 -19.22 -2.35 3.06
C LEU A 18 -18.87 -2.09 1.60
N VAL A 19 -19.55 -1.14 0.98
CA VAL A 19 -19.30 -0.69 -0.39
C VAL A 19 -19.00 0.81 -0.35
N GLY A 20 -18.07 1.27 -1.16
CA GLY A 20 -17.82 2.70 -1.25
C GLY A 20 -17.04 3.13 -2.47
N THR A 21 -16.96 4.44 -2.63
CA THR A 21 -16.16 5.10 -3.65
C THR A 21 -15.06 5.90 -2.99
N ALA A 22 -13.93 6.04 -3.67
CA ALA A 22 -12.82 6.87 -3.26
C ALA A 22 -12.40 7.79 -4.40
N LEU A 23 -12.00 9.01 -4.09
CA LEU A 23 -11.44 9.92 -5.08
C LEU A 23 -10.26 10.65 -4.47
N ARG A 24 -9.08 10.42 -5.04
CA ARG A 24 -7.87 11.13 -4.68
C ARG A 24 -7.38 11.96 -5.84
N TYR A 25 -7.09 13.22 -5.55
CA TYR A 25 -6.41 14.13 -6.46
C TYR A 25 -5.09 14.57 -5.84
N THR A 26 -4.00 14.33 -6.56
CA THR A 26 -2.65 14.75 -6.19
C THR A 26 -2.18 15.81 -7.16
N PHE A 27 -1.85 16.98 -6.64
CA PHE A 27 -1.15 18.04 -7.34
C PHE A 27 0.25 18.11 -6.73
N TYR A 28 1.27 17.93 -7.55
CA TYR A 28 2.67 18.00 -7.13
C TYR A 28 3.40 19.02 -8.00
N ASP A 29 3.99 20.00 -7.35
CA ASP A 29 4.74 21.09 -7.99
C ASP A 29 6.02 21.32 -7.19
N ASP A 30 7.16 21.25 -7.84
CA ASP A 30 8.48 21.45 -7.25
C ASP A 30 9.28 22.47 -8.09
N ASN A 31 10.32 23.07 -7.54
CA ASN A 31 11.19 23.97 -8.32
C ASN A 31 12.47 23.23 -8.79
N THR A 32 12.44 21.90 -8.78
CA THR A 32 13.52 21.02 -9.25
C THR A 32 13.23 20.53 -10.67
N PRO A 33 14.19 19.86 -11.34
CA PRO A 33 13.93 19.20 -12.62
C PRO A 33 12.73 18.23 -12.61
N GLY A 34 12.21 17.86 -11.43
CA GLY A 34 11.09 16.94 -11.30
C GLY A 34 9.74 17.43 -11.78
N THR A 35 9.57 18.74 -11.87
CA THR A 35 8.42 19.36 -12.51
C THR A 35 8.86 20.42 -13.51
N ALA A 36 10.15 20.55 -13.84
CA ALA A 36 10.58 21.47 -14.89
C ALA A 36 10.10 21.01 -16.28
N SER A 37 9.77 21.97 -17.15
CA SER A 37 9.47 21.71 -18.55
C SER A 37 10.67 21.09 -19.25
N ALA A 38 10.41 20.23 -20.25
CA ALA A 38 11.44 19.69 -21.12
C ALA A 38 12.15 20.76 -21.99
N ASP A 39 11.62 21.98 -22.05
CA ASP A 39 12.26 23.12 -22.68
C ASP A 39 13.39 23.65 -21.78
N THR A 40 14.63 23.56 -22.27
CA THR A 40 15.85 24.02 -21.59
C THR A 40 16.15 25.50 -21.84
N ILE A 41 15.42 26.16 -22.74
CA ILE A 41 15.62 27.56 -23.14
C ILE A 41 14.60 28.46 -22.40
N ASP A 42 13.35 28.01 -22.26
CA ASP A 42 12.33 28.66 -21.43
C ASP A 42 11.81 27.68 -20.36
N GLN A 43 12.59 27.51 -19.29
CA GLN A 43 12.24 26.59 -18.20
C GLN A 43 11.00 27.12 -17.43
N GLN A 44 9.86 26.49 -17.68
CA GLN A 44 8.62 26.71 -16.93
C GLN A 44 8.31 25.49 -16.05
N ASN A 45 7.59 25.71 -14.95
CA ASN A 45 7.13 24.60 -14.12
C ASN A 45 5.91 23.91 -14.75
N GLN A 46 5.95 22.58 -14.81
CA GLN A 46 4.91 21.65 -15.21
C GLN A 46 4.50 20.77 -14.03
N PRO A 47 3.61 21.25 -13.15
CA PRO A 47 3.10 20.48 -12.03
C PRO A 47 2.46 19.15 -12.49
N GLN A 48 2.78 18.06 -11.81
CA GLN A 48 2.14 16.77 -12.02
C GLN A 48 0.75 16.74 -11.38
N LYS A 49 -0.24 16.24 -12.13
CA LYS A 49 -1.65 16.15 -11.71
C LYS A 49 -2.14 14.73 -11.86
N THR A 50 -2.30 14.03 -10.74
CA THR A 50 -2.74 12.63 -10.73
C THR A 50 -4.16 12.52 -10.19
N TRP A 51 -5.03 11.91 -11.00
CA TRP A 51 -6.37 11.50 -10.57
C TRP A 51 -6.38 10.01 -10.26
N LEU A 52 -7.00 9.66 -9.14
CA LEU A 52 -7.15 8.28 -8.67
C LEU A 52 -8.56 8.05 -8.10
N PRO A 53 -9.61 8.05 -8.95
CA PRO A 53 -10.92 7.51 -8.60
C PRO A 53 -10.85 6.00 -8.36
N GLY A 54 -11.69 5.52 -7.46
CA GLY A 54 -11.81 4.09 -7.19
C GLY A 54 -13.12 3.71 -6.54
N ILE A 55 -13.40 2.42 -6.56
CA ILE A 55 -14.53 1.78 -5.90
C ILE A 55 -14.03 0.59 -5.11
N PHE A 56 -14.69 0.28 -4.00
CA PHE A 56 -14.35 -0.88 -3.20
C PHE A 56 -15.60 -1.57 -2.67
N VAL A 57 -15.47 -2.87 -2.51
CA VAL A 57 -16.47 -3.75 -1.88
C VAL A 57 -15.76 -4.62 -0.87
N GLN A 58 -16.42 -4.87 0.25
CA GLN A 58 -15.96 -5.73 1.30
C GLN A 58 -17.14 -6.44 1.94
N ASP A 59 -16.90 -7.67 2.38
CA ASP A 59 -17.83 -8.43 3.19
C ASP A 59 -17.07 -9.06 4.38
N GLU A 60 -17.51 -8.76 5.61
CA GLU A 60 -17.11 -9.51 6.80
C GLU A 60 -18.17 -10.57 7.14
N ILE A 61 -17.78 -11.83 6.97
CA ILE A 61 -18.59 -13.01 7.17
C ILE A 61 -18.31 -13.58 8.57
N SER A 62 -19.28 -13.46 9.47
CA SER A 62 -19.27 -14.10 10.79
C SER A 62 -19.82 -15.52 10.69
N ILE A 63 -18.93 -16.50 10.41
CA ILE A 63 -19.30 -17.92 10.28
C ILE A 63 -19.94 -18.43 11.57
N ASN A 64 -19.28 -18.13 12.70
CA ASN A 64 -19.74 -18.32 14.08
C ASN A 64 -18.99 -17.35 15.03
N GLU A 65 -19.16 -17.49 16.34
CA GLU A 65 -18.52 -16.62 17.34
C GLU A 65 -16.98 -16.67 17.33
N LYS A 66 -16.40 -17.78 16.87
CA LYS A 66 -14.96 -18.01 16.85
C LYS A 66 -14.31 -17.66 15.52
N HIS A 67 -15.04 -17.76 14.42
CA HIS A 67 -14.50 -17.66 13.07
C HIS A 67 -15.15 -16.51 12.32
N LYS A 68 -14.33 -15.52 11.98
CA LYS A 68 -14.69 -14.42 11.10
C LYS A 68 -13.77 -14.40 9.89
N PHE A 69 -14.35 -14.15 8.73
CA PHE A 69 -13.63 -14.03 7.48
C PHE A 69 -14.01 -12.72 6.81
N LEU A 70 -13.05 -12.07 6.17
CA LEU A 70 -13.25 -10.82 5.46
C LEU A 70 -12.67 -11.00 4.07
N LEU A 71 -13.49 -10.70 3.07
CA LEU A 71 -13.07 -10.56 1.69
C LEU A 71 -13.28 -9.11 1.27
N GLY A 72 -12.33 -8.55 0.57
CA GLY A 72 -12.46 -7.22 -0.01
C GLY A 72 -11.78 -7.13 -1.35
N PHE A 73 -12.30 -6.24 -2.17
CA PHE A 73 -11.74 -5.91 -3.46
C PHE A 73 -11.87 -4.43 -3.70
N ARG A 74 -10.80 -3.83 -4.20
CA ARG A 74 -10.77 -2.43 -4.58
C ARG A 74 -10.24 -2.30 -6.00
N TYR A 75 -10.89 -1.43 -6.76
CA TYR A 75 -10.47 -1.03 -8.09
C TYR A 75 -10.20 0.47 -8.07
N ASP A 76 -9.03 0.88 -8.53
CA ASP A 76 -8.68 2.29 -8.73
C ASP A 76 -8.23 2.49 -10.18
N TYR A 77 -8.56 3.64 -10.76
CA TYR A 77 -8.04 4.07 -12.05
C TYR A 77 -7.08 5.23 -11.85
N ASN A 78 -5.80 5.04 -12.17
CA ASN A 78 -4.79 6.08 -12.12
C ASN A 78 -4.66 6.77 -13.49
N SER A 79 -4.65 8.11 -13.51
CA SER A 79 -4.53 8.87 -14.77
C SER A 79 -3.26 8.61 -15.58
N TYR A 80 -2.20 8.10 -14.95
CA TYR A 80 -0.93 7.77 -15.61
C TYR A 80 -0.73 6.26 -15.79
N HIS A 81 -1.16 5.45 -14.81
CA HIS A 81 -0.86 4.01 -14.77
C HIS A 81 -2.06 3.10 -15.07
N GLY A 82 -3.23 3.69 -15.36
CA GLY A 82 -4.42 2.94 -15.74
C GLY A 82 -5.04 2.14 -14.58
N ASN A 83 -5.47 0.92 -14.88
CA ASN A 83 -6.32 0.09 -14.02
C ASN A 83 -5.52 -0.61 -12.92
N ILE A 84 -5.94 -0.46 -11.67
CA ILE A 84 -5.27 -1.03 -10.50
C ILE A 84 -6.27 -1.87 -9.69
N TYR A 85 -5.91 -3.12 -9.44
CA TYR A 85 -6.73 -4.08 -8.70
C TYR A 85 -6.08 -4.46 -7.37
N THR A 86 -6.87 -4.37 -6.30
CA THR A 86 -6.38 -4.55 -4.93
C THR A 86 -7.29 -5.51 -4.16
N PRO A 87 -7.16 -6.84 -4.37
CA PRO A 87 -7.83 -7.84 -3.52
C PRO A 87 -7.22 -7.87 -2.11
N ARG A 88 -8.07 -8.11 -1.12
CA ARG A 88 -7.68 -8.32 0.28
C ARG A 88 -8.51 -9.42 0.93
N MET A 89 -7.89 -10.17 1.82
CA MET A 89 -8.55 -11.14 2.67
C MET A 89 -8.02 -11.05 4.10
N ALA A 90 -8.90 -11.26 5.07
CA ALA A 90 -8.51 -11.41 6.47
C ALA A 90 -9.31 -12.54 7.12
N TYR A 91 -8.67 -13.29 7.98
CA TYR A 91 -9.28 -14.36 8.74
C TYR A 91 -8.94 -14.20 10.21
N LYS A 92 -9.96 -14.23 11.07
CA LYS A 92 -9.81 -14.17 12.52
C LYS A 92 -10.37 -15.45 13.12
N TRP A 93 -9.54 -16.11 13.92
CA TRP A 93 -9.90 -17.26 14.72
C TRP A 93 -9.71 -16.95 16.22
N SER A 94 -10.82 -16.77 16.92
CA SER A 94 -10.87 -16.72 18.38
C SER A 94 -10.93 -18.15 18.92
N ILE A 95 -9.77 -18.76 19.19
CA ILE A 95 -9.68 -20.12 19.74
C ILE A 95 -10.43 -20.19 21.07
N ASN A 96 -10.24 -19.16 21.89
CA ASN A 96 -11.00 -18.82 23.10
C ASN A 96 -10.75 -17.33 23.44
N ASP A 97 -11.32 -16.84 24.54
CA ASP A 97 -11.25 -15.42 24.94
C ASP A 97 -9.82 -14.90 25.19
N LYS A 98 -8.87 -15.83 25.36
CA LYS A 98 -7.46 -15.53 25.65
C LYS A 98 -6.55 -15.70 24.45
N ASN A 99 -6.97 -16.39 23.40
CA ASN A 99 -6.10 -16.77 22.29
C ASN A 99 -6.79 -16.43 20.97
N ILE A 100 -6.23 -15.49 20.22
CA ILE A 100 -6.76 -15.04 18.93
C ILE A 100 -5.66 -15.16 17.89
N LEU A 101 -5.96 -15.82 16.78
CA LEU A 101 -5.13 -15.86 15.60
C LEU A 101 -5.76 -14.98 14.51
N ARG A 102 -4.94 -14.23 13.79
CA ARG A 102 -5.36 -13.41 12.64
C ARG A 102 -4.40 -13.66 11.49
N LEU A 103 -4.95 -13.92 10.31
CA LEU A 103 -4.20 -14.01 9.06
C LEU A 103 -4.74 -12.93 8.13
N ASN A 104 -3.88 -12.09 7.58
CA ASN A 104 -4.22 -11.08 6.60
C ASN A 104 -3.38 -11.30 5.35
N ALA A 105 -3.99 -11.23 4.18
CA ALA A 105 -3.29 -11.24 2.92
C ALA A 105 -3.93 -10.25 1.96
N GLY A 106 -3.16 -9.68 1.05
CA GLY A 106 -3.69 -8.78 0.03
C GLY A 106 -2.58 -8.23 -0.83
N THR A 107 -2.99 -7.39 -1.77
CA THR A 107 -2.03 -6.64 -2.57
C THR A 107 -1.98 -5.18 -2.13
N GLY A 108 -0.88 -4.53 -2.45
CA GLY A 108 -0.73 -3.09 -2.38
C GLY A 108 -0.17 -2.58 -3.70
N PHE A 109 -0.25 -1.27 -3.89
CA PHE A 109 0.43 -0.61 -4.98
C PHE A 109 0.98 0.73 -4.52
N ARG A 110 2.05 1.16 -5.16
CA ARG A 110 2.61 2.49 -5.00
C ARG A 110 2.77 3.12 -6.38
N VAL A 111 2.15 4.29 -6.52
CA VAL A 111 2.37 5.16 -7.68
C VAL A 111 3.58 6.02 -7.32
N VAL A 112 4.74 5.67 -7.88
CA VAL A 112 5.99 6.40 -7.63
C VAL A 112 5.96 7.70 -8.41
N ASN A 113 6.34 8.79 -7.76
CA ASN A 113 6.73 10.00 -8.48
C ASN A 113 8.25 10.00 -8.59
N LEU A 114 8.72 9.55 -9.76
CA LEU A 114 10.14 9.31 -10.08
C LEU A 114 11.06 10.47 -9.67
N PHE A 115 10.57 11.69 -9.79
CA PHE A 115 11.40 12.87 -9.59
C PHE A 115 11.53 13.33 -8.14
N THR A 116 10.80 12.70 -7.22
CA THR A 116 10.71 13.12 -5.80
C THR A 116 11.48 12.21 -4.85
N GLU A 117 11.80 10.98 -5.29
CA GLU A 117 12.47 9.99 -4.45
C GLU A 117 13.97 9.92 -4.70
N ASP A 118 14.42 10.40 -5.87
CA ASP A 118 15.82 10.28 -6.30
C ASP A 118 16.48 11.65 -6.49
N HIS A 119 16.27 12.54 -5.52
CA HIS A 119 16.86 13.88 -5.50
C HIS A 119 18.41 13.86 -5.54
N ALA A 120 19.05 12.72 -5.24
CA ALA A 120 20.49 12.55 -5.36
C ALA A 120 20.98 12.57 -6.82
N ALA A 121 20.12 12.16 -7.76
CA ALA A 121 20.43 12.04 -9.19
C ALA A 121 20.58 13.39 -9.91
N LEU A 122 19.91 14.43 -9.41
CA LEU A 122 19.78 15.74 -10.09
C LEU A 122 20.90 16.74 -9.73
N THR A 123 21.90 16.33 -8.97
CA THR A 123 23.06 17.18 -8.61
C THR A 123 24.16 17.18 -9.68
N GLY A 124 24.13 16.20 -10.61
CA GLY A 124 24.97 16.17 -11.80
C GLY A 124 24.17 16.52 -13.04
N ALA A 125 24.79 17.14 -14.05
CA ALA A 125 24.18 17.50 -15.34
C ALA A 125 23.82 16.28 -16.21
N ARG A 126 23.12 15.30 -15.65
CA ARG A 126 22.70 14.06 -16.31
C ARG A 126 21.26 14.17 -16.79
N ILE A 127 20.98 13.67 -17.98
CA ILE A 127 19.66 13.66 -18.60
C ILE A 127 18.87 12.47 -18.04
N VAL A 128 17.68 12.73 -17.47
CA VAL A 128 16.79 11.67 -16.99
C VAL A 128 16.04 11.07 -18.19
N GLU A 129 16.19 9.76 -18.39
CA GLU A 129 15.50 9.00 -19.43
C GLU A 129 14.59 7.97 -18.77
N ILE A 130 13.29 8.05 -19.05
CA ILE A 130 12.32 7.04 -18.61
C ILE A 130 12.18 6.05 -19.75
N LYS A 131 12.70 4.83 -19.57
CA LYS A 131 12.49 3.77 -20.55
C LYS A 131 11.10 3.17 -20.32
N ASN A 132 10.27 3.24 -21.37
CA ASN A 132 8.93 2.63 -21.45
C ASN A 132 7.83 3.27 -20.56
N GLU A 133 6.59 2.86 -20.78
CA GLU A 133 5.47 3.14 -19.86
C GLU A 133 5.69 2.35 -18.55
N LEU A 134 6.15 3.03 -17.50
CA LEU A 134 6.41 2.40 -16.22
C LEU A 134 5.11 1.86 -15.59
N ASN A 135 5.15 0.60 -15.16
CA ASN A 135 4.06 0.00 -14.40
C ASN A 135 4.14 0.42 -12.92
N PRO A 136 3.00 0.53 -12.20
CA PRO A 136 3.00 0.74 -10.76
C PRO A 136 3.81 -0.32 -10.03
N GLU A 137 4.49 0.07 -8.96
CA GLU A 137 5.05 -0.90 -8.03
C GLU A 137 3.89 -1.65 -7.36
N GLN A 138 3.96 -2.97 -7.38
CA GLN A 138 2.95 -3.83 -6.78
C GLN A 138 3.55 -4.62 -5.64
N SER A 139 2.76 -4.86 -4.59
CA SER A 139 3.17 -5.70 -3.49
C SER A 139 2.14 -6.79 -3.20
N TYR A 140 2.61 -7.93 -2.75
CA TYR A 140 1.81 -9.01 -2.17
C TYR A 140 2.24 -9.15 -0.72
N ASN A 141 1.31 -8.89 0.20
CA ASN A 141 1.59 -8.88 1.63
C ASN A 141 0.82 -9.99 2.33
N VAL A 142 1.49 -10.73 3.21
CA VAL A 142 0.90 -11.72 4.12
C VAL A 142 1.36 -11.40 5.54
N ASN A 143 0.43 -11.39 6.48
CA ASN A 143 0.68 -11.13 7.89
C ASN A 143 -0.07 -12.15 8.75
N LEU A 144 0.66 -12.84 9.62
CA LEU A 144 0.13 -13.73 10.64
C LEU A 144 0.34 -13.08 12.01
N ASN A 145 -0.73 -12.95 12.77
CA ASN A 145 -0.75 -12.32 14.08
C ASN A 145 -1.37 -13.25 15.11
N TYR A 146 -0.75 -13.37 16.27
CA TYR A 146 -1.22 -14.15 17.40
C TYR A 146 -1.26 -13.28 18.65
N ILE A 147 -2.43 -13.22 19.28
CA ILE A 147 -2.68 -12.47 20.50
C ILE A 147 -2.99 -13.45 21.63
N LYS A 148 -2.22 -13.35 22.71
CA LYS A 148 -2.41 -14.11 23.94
C LYS A 148 -2.67 -13.17 25.11
N LYS A 149 -3.80 -13.33 25.79
CA LYS A 149 -4.13 -12.60 27.02
C LYS A 149 -3.90 -13.47 28.25
N PHE A 150 -3.15 -12.95 29.21
CA PHE A 150 -2.91 -13.52 30.53
C PHE A 150 -3.69 -12.70 31.56
N TYR A 151 -4.74 -13.28 32.12
CA TYR A 151 -5.60 -12.63 33.10
C TYR A 151 -5.11 -12.94 34.51
N ALA A 152 -4.93 -11.91 35.33
CA ALA A 152 -4.66 -12.04 36.75
C ALA A 152 -5.98 -12.08 37.55
N LYS A 153 -5.90 -12.54 38.80
CA LYS A 153 -7.08 -12.73 39.68
C LYS A 153 -7.78 -11.42 40.04
N ASN A 154 -7.09 -10.29 39.93
CA ASN A 154 -7.57 -8.94 40.27
C ASN A 154 -8.17 -8.20 39.07
N GLY A 155 -8.40 -8.87 37.93
CA GLY A 155 -9.01 -8.26 36.74
C GLY A 155 -8.01 -7.62 35.78
N THR A 156 -6.74 -7.47 36.16
CA THR A 156 -5.70 -6.98 35.25
C THR A 156 -5.34 -8.05 34.21
N PHE A 157 -4.84 -7.63 33.05
CA PHE A 157 -4.33 -8.57 32.07
C PHE A 157 -3.09 -8.06 31.34
N ILE A 158 -2.24 -9.01 30.95
CA ILE A 158 -1.10 -8.80 30.06
C ILE A 158 -1.47 -9.39 28.71
N ALA A 159 -1.31 -8.61 27.65
CA ALA A 159 -1.47 -9.08 26.28
C ALA A 159 -0.09 -9.21 25.61
N LEU A 160 0.23 -10.42 25.17
CA LEU A 160 1.29 -10.66 24.21
C LEU A 160 0.68 -10.60 22.81
N ASP A 161 1.27 -9.80 21.94
CA ASP A 161 0.93 -9.68 20.54
C ASP A 161 2.18 -10.00 19.73
N ALA A 162 2.17 -11.11 18.99
CA ALA A 162 3.28 -11.55 18.16
C ALA A 162 2.82 -11.61 16.70
N SER A 163 3.61 -11.02 15.80
CA SER A 163 3.29 -10.94 14.38
C SER A 163 4.46 -11.40 13.53
N ALA A 164 4.18 -12.15 12.46
CA ALA A 164 5.12 -12.46 11.39
C ALA A 164 4.56 -11.90 10.09
N PHE A 165 5.41 -11.31 9.25
CA PHE A 165 4.99 -10.74 7.98
C PHE A 165 5.97 -11.07 6.86
N TYR A 166 5.42 -11.12 5.65
CA TYR A 166 6.16 -11.28 4.40
C TYR A 166 5.51 -10.38 3.35
N THR A 167 6.32 -9.59 2.66
CA THR A 167 5.90 -8.74 1.55
C THR A 167 6.81 -8.98 0.37
N TYR A 168 6.22 -9.30 -0.77
CA TYR A 168 6.91 -9.46 -2.05
C TYR A 168 6.58 -8.25 -2.93
N PHE A 169 7.60 -7.55 -3.42
CA PHE A 169 7.47 -6.39 -4.28
C PHE A 169 7.87 -6.75 -5.71
N ASN A 170 7.01 -6.39 -6.65
CA ASN A 170 7.23 -6.52 -8.10
C ASN A 170 7.11 -5.15 -8.79
N ASN A 171 7.68 -5.04 -10.00
CA ASN A 171 7.69 -3.81 -10.80
C ASN A 171 8.29 -2.61 -10.05
N ARG A 172 9.20 -2.86 -9.11
CA ARG A 172 9.88 -1.77 -8.37
C ARG A 172 10.62 -0.90 -9.37
N ILE A 173 10.46 0.41 -9.31
CA ILE A 173 11.13 1.31 -10.25
C ILE A 173 12.53 1.62 -9.70
N VAL A 174 13.55 1.38 -10.51
CA VAL A 174 14.96 1.55 -10.11
C VAL A 174 15.68 2.40 -11.15
N GLY A 175 16.48 3.36 -10.68
CA GLY A 175 17.36 4.15 -11.53
C GLY A 175 18.67 3.42 -11.84
N ASP A 176 19.03 3.34 -13.11
CA ASP A 176 20.33 2.92 -13.60
C ASP A 176 21.21 4.18 -13.82
N PHE A 177 22.28 4.25 -13.04
CA PHE A 177 23.25 5.34 -13.01
C PHE A 177 24.59 5.00 -13.68
N GLU A 178 24.74 3.75 -14.10
CA GLU A 178 26.02 3.16 -14.50
C GLU A 178 26.12 2.97 -16.01
N THR A 179 25.00 2.68 -16.68
CA THR A 179 25.00 2.39 -18.12
C THR A 179 25.41 3.59 -18.98
N ASP A 180 25.03 4.81 -18.60
CA ASP A 180 25.46 6.04 -19.27
C ASP A 180 25.84 7.11 -18.23
N PRO A 181 27.11 7.58 -18.18
CA PRO A 181 27.55 8.61 -17.23
C PRO A 181 26.80 9.94 -17.36
N ASN A 182 26.17 10.20 -18.50
CA ASN A 182 25.39 11.41 -18.80
C ASN A 182 23.88 11.19 -18.66
N ARG A 183 23.41 9.99 -18.30
CA ARG A 183 21.98 9.72 -18.13
C ARG A 183 21.67 9.02 -16.82
N ILE A 184 20.41 9.12 -16.41
CA ILE A 184 19.82 8.25 -15.40
C ILE A 184 18.64 7.56 -16.07
N ILE A 185 18.69 6.24 -16.20
CA ILE A 185 17.67 5.47 -16.90
C ILE A 185 16.77 4.80 -15.86
N TYR A 186 15.51 5.23 -15.77
CA TYR A 186 14.54 4.55 -14.91
C TYR A 186 13.84 3.44 -15.68
N ASP A 187 13.76 2.26 -15.06
CA ASP A 187 13.03 1.11 -15.57
C ASP A 187 12.39 0.32 -14.40
N ASN A 188 11.40 -0.51 -14.71
CA ASN A 188 10.89 -1.49 -13.76
C ASN A 188 11.95 -2.59 -13.58
N LEU A 189 12.26 -2.93 -12.31
CA LEU A 189 13.19 -3.99 -11.94
C LEU A 189 12.80 -5.30 -12.65
N ASN A 190 13.75 -5.88 -13.39
CA ASN A 190 13.62 -7.23 -13.94
C ASN A 190 13.91 -8.28 -12.86
N GLY A 191 13.07 -8.33 -11.83
CA GLY A 191 13.27 -9.12 -10.61
C GLY A 191 12.28 -8.74 -9.52
N TYR A 192 12.58 -9.12 -8.28
CA TYR A 192 11.72 -8.84 -7.14
C TYR A 192 12.50 -8.38 -5.91
N ALA A 193 11.81 -7.68 -5.02
CA ALA A 193 12.32 -7.39 -3.68
C ALA A 193 11.43 -8.06 -2.63
N GLU A 194 12.01 -8.44 -1.51
CA GLU A 194 11.27 -9.04 -0.40
C GLU A 194 11.53 -8.31 0.93
N ASN A 195 10.51 -8.21 1.76
CA ASN A 195 10.60 -7.72 3.13
C ASN A 195 9.88 -8.71 4.05
N LYS A 196 10.59 -9.23 5.05
CA LYS A 196 10.05 -10.23 5.98
C LYS A 196 10.58 -9.98 7.38
N GLY A 197 9.75 -10.27 8.38
CA GLY A 197 10.14 -10.03 9.75
C GLY A 197 9.14 -10.58 10.77
N VAL A 198 9.55 -10.46 12.03
CA VAL A 198 8.75 -10.82 13.20
C VAL A 198 8.77 -9.63 14.15
N ASP A 199 7.61 -9.32 14.72
CA ASP A 199 7.39 -8.27 15.72
C ASP A 199 6.74 -8.91 16.96
N THR A 200 7.07 -8.39 18.14
CA THR A 200 6.46 -8.82 19.39
C THR A 200 6.27 -7.63 20.32
N LYS A 201 5.04 -7.48 20.83
CA LYS A 201 4.62 -6.39 21.70
C LYS A 201 3.97 -6.95 22.97
N PHE A 202 4.25 -6.29 24.08
CA PHE A 202 3.63 -6.56 25.37
C PHE A 202 2.81 -5.36 25.80
N GLY A 203 1.49 -5.56 25.95
CA GLY A 203 0.57 -4.57 26.48
C GLY A 203 0.16 -4.89 27.90
N PHE A 204 0.18 -3.89 28.77
CA PHE A 204 -0.26 -3.99 30.16
C PHE A 204 -1.55 -3.19 30.33
N CYS A 205 -2.58 -3.82 30.91
CA CYS A 205 -3.82 -3.15 31.25
C CYS A 205 -4.12 -3.43 32.72
N PHE A 206 -4.20 -2.35 33.51
CA PHE A 206 -4.46 -2.34 34.95
C PHE A 206 -5.93 -2.03 35.22
#